data_AF-A0A432G4Z0-F1
#
_entry.id   AF-A0A432G4Z0-F1
#
_cell.length_a   1.000
_cell.length_b   1.000
_cell.length_c   1.000
_cell.angle_alpha   90.00
_cell.angle_beta   90.00
_cell.angle_gamma   90.00
#
_symmetry.space_group_name_H-M   'P 1'
#
loop_
_entity.id
_entity.type
_entity.pdbx_description
1 polymer ?
#
loop_
_entity_poly.entity_id
_entity_poly.type
_entity_poly.pdbx_seq_one_letter_code
_entity_poly.pdbx_strand_id
1 'polypeptide(L)'
;DRFAAPYWQPNAHLLGMEERRGFSCASDVRGKYPFFPQLHNIVSRCPQIPTTLPTLGEMLAQGEVTPANVHEHLYAESRHVLPHGHVYSADAAEEGIEYLSVMEKLIVMWKGQEGTLRSLGDIRAELDLETLPVHQVGWAQVPGRQEHVAAQSLRVEG
;
A
#
# COMPACT_ATOMS: atom_id res chain seq x y z
N ASP A 1 -5.04 -6.17 -14.95
CA ASP A 1 -5.29 -7.32 -14.06
C ASP A 1 -5.14 -6.97 -12.57
N ARG A 2 -4.82 -5.72 -12.17
CA ARG A 2 -4.73 -5.29 -10.76
C ARG A 2 -5.69 -4.14 -10.47
N PHE A 3 -6.06 -3.96 -9.20
CA PHE A 3 -7.00 -2.92 -8.76
C PHE A 3 -6.48 -2.16 -7.53
N ALA A 4 -6.95 -0.94 -7.32
CA ALA A 4 -6.77 -0.21 -6.07
C ALA A 4 -7.98 0.72 -5.84
N ALA A 5 -8.58 0.61 -4.65
CA ALA A 5 -9.68 1.46 -4.23
C ALA A 5 -9.17 2.90 -4.02
N PRO A 6 -9.86 3.91 -4.58
CA PRO A 6 -9.54 5.30 -4.30
C PRO A 6 -9.52 5.57 -2.80
N TYR A 7 -8.47 6.25 -2.33
CA TYR A 7 -8.30 6.66 -0.92
C TYR A 7 -8.37 5.52 0.11
N TRP A 8 -8.12 4.28 -0.30
CA TRP A 8 -8.26 3.08 0.54
C TRP A 8 -9.66 2.98 1.18
N GLN A 9 -10.70 3.22 0.39
CA GLN A 9 -12.11 3.14 0.79
C GLN A 9 -12.85 1.96 0.10
N PRO A 10 -12.44 0.69 0.31
CA PRO A 10 -13.16 -0.46 -0.19
C PRO A 10 -14.46 -0.71 0.59
N ASN A 11 -15.31 -1.56 0.01
CA ASN A 11 -16.41 -2.20 0.72
C ASN A 11 -16.41 -3.71 0.45
N ALA A 12 -17.21 -4.49 1.20
CA ALA A 12 -17.21 -5.95 1.07
C ALA A 12 -17.60 -6.42 -0.35
N HIS A 13 -18.49 -5.69 -1.04
CA HIS A 13 -18.90 -6.03 -2.40
C HIS A 13 -17.77 -5.83 -3.43
N LEU A 14 -16.90 -4.84 -3.20
CA LEU A 14 -15.72 -4.60 -4.01
C LEU A 14 -14.76 -5.80 -3.97
N LEU A 15 -14.45 -6.32 -2.77
CA LEU A 15 -13.59 -7.50 -2.62
C LEU A 15 -14.12 -8.72 -3.39
N GLY A 16 -15.43 -8.96 -3.30
CA GLY A 16 -16.07 -10.05 -4.03
C GLY A 16 -16.13 -9.80 -5.54
N MET A 17 -16.23 -8.53 -5.97
CA MET A 17 -16.17 -8.18 -7.39
C MET A 17 -14.78 -8.41 -7.96
N GLU A 18 -13.72 -8.03 -7.24
CA GLU A 18 -12.34 -8.21 -7.69
C GLU A 18 -12.02 -9.66 -8.01
N GLU A 19 -12.41 -10.59 -7.11
CA GLU A 19 -12.29 -12.02 -7.35
C GLU A 19 -13.09 -12.46 -8.57
N ARG A 20 -14.39 -12.12 -8.65
CA ARG A 20 -15.24 -12.51 -9.79
C ARG A 20 -14.74 -11.97 -11.13
N ARG A 21 -14.09 -10.81 -11.13
CA ARG A 21 -13.50 -10.20 -12.33
C ARG A 21 -12.11 -10.75 -12.66
N GLY A 22 -11.55 -11.61 -11.81
CA GLY A 22 -10.27 -12.26 -12.04
C GLY A 22 -9.08 -11.31 -11.89
N PHE A 23 -9.18 -10.30 -11.02
CA PHE A 23 -8.00 -9.50 -10.67
C PHE A 23 -6.95 -10.38 -9.98
N SER A 24 -5.67 -10.20 -10.35
CA SER A 24 -4.55 -10.99 -9.85
C SER A 24 -4.14 -10.58 -8.44
N CYS A 25 -4.28 -9.30 -8.11
CA CYS A 25 -4.14 -8.72 -6.78
C CYS A 25 -4.81 -7.33 -6.73
N ALA A 26 -4.97 -6.81 -5.51
CA ALA A 26 -5.43 -5.45 -5.28
C ALA A 26 -4.63 -4.74 -4.17
N SER A 27 -4.72 -3.41 -4.11
CA SER A 27 -4.02 -2.56 -3.13
C SER A 27 -4.99 -1.57 -2.48
N ASP A 28 -6.12 -2.08 -1.99
CA ASP A 28 -7.24 -1.27 -1.49
C ASP A 28 -7.07 -0.83 -0.05
N VAL A 29 -6.04 -1.34 0.62
CA VAL A 29 -5.83 -1.19 2.06
C VAL A 29 -4.41 -0.78 2.41
N ARG A 30 -4.25 -0.22 3.61
CA ARG A 30 -2.96 -0.09 4.30
C ARG A 30 -2.58 -1.40 4.98
N GLY A 31 -1.30 -1.63 5.21
CA GLY A 31 -0.85 -2.87 5.83
C GLY A 31 0.65 -3.06 5.81
N LYS A 32 1.10 -4.29 6.10
CA LYS A 32 2.53 -4.61 6.23
C LYS A 32 2.99 -5.70 5.28
N TYR A 33 2.12 -6.65 4.94
CA TYR A 33 2.47 -7.76 4.05
C TYR A 33 1.23 -8.30 3.35
N PRO A 34 1.39 -9.00 2.21
CA PRO A 34 0.27 -9.51 1.44
C PRO A 34 -0.61 -10.51 2.20
N PHE A 35 -1.91 -10.51 1.93
CA PHE A 35 -2.89 -11.35 2.63
C PHE A 35 -4.17 -11.55 1.80
N PHE A 36 -4.97 -12.56 2.11
CA PHE A 36 -6.35 -12.65 1.61
C PHE A 36 -7.30 -11.84 2.50
N PRO A 37 -8.08 -10.89 1.95
CA PRO A 37 -8.90 -10.01 2.76
C PRO A 37 -10.23 -10.64 3.14
N GLN A 38 -10.62 -10.44 4.40
CA GLN A 38 -11.98 -10.63 4.88
C GLN A 38 -12.59 -9.30 5.32
N LEU A 39 -13.72 -8.91 4.74
CA LEU A 39 -14.50 -7.76 5.19
C LEU A 39 -15.96 -8.16 5.39
N HIS A 40 -16.47 -7.99 6.61
CA HIS A 40 -17.74 -8.55 7.04
C HIS A 40 -17.80 -10.07 6.80
N ASN A 41 -18.81 -10.55 6.07
CA ASN A 41 -19.02 -11.94 5.72
C ASN A 41 -18.41 -12.34 4.35
N ILE A 42 -17.62 -11.46 3.73
CA ILE A 42 -16.98 -11.73 2.43
C ILE A 42 -15.49 -11.95 2.65
N VAL A 43 -15.02 -13.14 2.28
CA VAL A 43 -13.60 -13.47 2.11
C VAL A 43 -13.33 -13.49 0.62
N SER A 44 -12.27 -12.82 0.16
CA SER A 44 -11.88 -12.80 -1.25
C SER A 44 -10.58 -13.56 -1.48
N ARG A 45 -10.53 -14.33 -2.57
CA ARG A 45 -9.30 -14.98 -3.07
C ARG A 45 -8.46 -14.05 -3.95
N CYS A 46 -8.86 -12.79 -4.15
CA CYS A 46 -8.00 -11.76 -4.69
C CYS A 46 -7.08 -11.25 -3.55
N PRO A 47 -5.76 -11.50 -3.59
CA PRO A 47 -4.88 -11.10 -2.50
C PRO A 47 -4.68 -9.58 -2.49
N GLN A 48 -4.63 -9.01 -1.29
CA GLN A 48 -4.19 -7.64 -1.07
C GLN A 48 -2.67 -7.59 -1.04
N ILE A 49 -2.08 -6.67 -1.79
CA ILE A 49 -0.71 -6.19 -1.64
C ILE A 49 -0.84 -4.77 -1.09
N PRO A 50 -0.86 -4.59 0.23
CA PRO A 50 -1.27 -3.34 0.84
C PRO A 50 -0.26 -2.21 0.61
N THR A 51 -0.72 -0.96 0.61
CA THR A 51 0.19 0.19 0.67
C THR A 51 0.84 0.24 2.05
N THR A 52 2.17 0.20 2.09
CA THR A 52 2.93 0.12 3.34
C THR A 52 3.51 1.47 3.76
N LEU A 53 3.98 2.25 2.79
CA LEU A 53 4.60 3.54 3.06
C LEU A 53 3.54 4.63 3.22
N PRO A 54 3.82 5.68 4.03
CA PRO A 54 3.05 6.92 3.96
C PRO A 54 3.12 7.54 2.57
N THR A 55 2.08 8.26 2.16
CA THR A 55 2.17 9.11 0.97
C THR A 55 2.95 10.39 1.26
N LEU A 56 3.37 11.09 0.21
CA LEU A 56 3.97 12.42 0.36
C LEU A 56 3.04 13.38 1.08
N GLY A 57 1.75 13.43 0.72
CA GLY A 57 0.76 14.27 1.39
C GLY A 57 0.56 13.92 2.87
N GLU A 58 0.57 12.63 3.21
CA GLU A 58 0.50 12.15 4.61
C GLU A 58 1.71 12.58 5.43
N MET A 59 2.89 12.61 4.81
CA MET A 59 4.09 13.10 5.47
C MET A 59 4.05 14.61 5.64
N LEU A 60 3.71 15.38 4.60
CA LEU A 60 3.65 16.84 4.66
C LEU A 60 2.57 17.38 5.61
N ALA A 61 1.51 16.60 5.85
CA ALA A 61 0.50 16.94 6.84
C ALA A 61 0.99 16.79 8.30
N GLN A 62 2.19 16.25 8.52
CA GLN A 62 2.84 16.21 9.84
C GLN A 62 3.62 17.49 10.06
N GLY A 63 3.40 18.17 11.19
CA GLY A 63 3.86 19.55 11.41
C GLY A 63 5.37 19.81 11.35
N GLU A 64 6.20 18.77 11.34
CA GLU A 64 7.67 18.87 11.29
C GLU A 64 8.25 18.58 9.88
N VAL A 65 7.41 18.12 8.94
CA VAL A 65 7.85 17.70 7.61
C VAL A 65 7.52 18.77 6.58
N THR A 66 8.46 19.02 5.68
CA THR A 66 8.40 20.05 4.64
C THR A 66 8.78 19.47 3.28
N PRO A 67 8.45 20.14 2.17
CA PRO A 67 8.90 19.68 0.84
C PRO A 67 10.43 19.58 0.72
N ALA A 68 11.18 20.31 1.55
CA ALA A 68 12.63 20.28 1.57
C ALA A 68 13.21 19.00 2.19
N ASN A 69 12.54 18.37 3.16
CA ASN A 69 13.06 17.20 3.90
C ASN A 69 12.20 15.93 3.77
N VAL A 70 10.99 16.00 3.20
CA VAL A 70 10.05 14.86 3.12
C VAL A 70 10.64 13.61 2.46
N HIS A 71 11.51 13.80 1.46
CA HIS A 71 12.20 12.69 0.80
C HIS A 71 13.12 11.90 1.75
N GLU A 72 13.75 12.57 2.73
CA GLU A 72 14.59 11.94 3.73
C GLU A 72 13.75 11.08 4.69
N HIS A 73 12.59 11.60 5.11
CA HIS A 73 11.65 10.86 5.97
C HIS A 73 11.07 9.63 5.26
N LEU A 74 10.58 9.79 4.02
CA LEU A 74 10.06 8.67 3.23
C LEU A 74 11.13 7.63 2.91
N TYR A 75 12.36 8.07 2.62
CA TYR A 75 13.48 7.16 2.43
C TYR A 75 13.85 6.42 3.71
N ALA A 76 13.80 7.07 4.87
CA ALA A 76 14.01 6.41 6.16
C ALA A 76 12.96 5.32 6.41
N GLU A 77 11.68 5.61 6.17
CA GLU A 77 10.60 4.62 6.29
C GLU A 77 10.80 3.42 5.36
N SER A 78 11.28 3.66 4.13
CA SER A 78 11.52 2.59 3.15
C SER A 78 12.70 1.70 3.48
N ARG A 79 13.49 2.01 4.53
CA ARG A 79 14.60 1.18 5.00
C ARG A 79 14.20 0.17 6.07
N HIS A 80 12.98 0.25 6.58
CA HIS A 80 12.45 -0.79 7.46
C HIS A 80 12.35 -2.11 6.70
N VAL A 81 12.65 -3.23 7.36
CA VAL A 81 12.61 -4.54 6.69
C VAL A 81 11.19 -5.09 6.75
N LEU A 82 10.54 -5.19 5.57
CA LEU A 82 9.30 -5.92 5.39
C LEU A 82 9.52 -7.17 4.53
N PRO A 83 8.81 -8.29 4.79
CA PRO A 83 9.06 -9.56 4.10
C PRO A 83 8.94 -9.50 2.56
N HIS A 84 8.14 -8.56 2.04
CA HIS A 84 7.88 -8.41 0.60
C HIS A 84 8.26 -7.00 0.10
N GLY A 85 9.11 -6.30 0.83
CA GLY A 85 9.45 -4.90 0.56
C GLY A 85 8.30 -3.94 0.84
N HIS A 86 8.43 -2.74 0.26
CA HIS A 86 7.52 -1.63 0.49
C HIS A 86 6.70 -1.30 -0.76
N VAL A 87 5.47 -0.84 -0.52
CA VAL A 87 4.56 -0.33 -1.55
C VAL A 87 4.28 1.14 -1.27
N TYR A 88 4.58 1.98 -2.26
CA TYR A 88 4.30 3.42 -2.27
C TYR A 88 3.12 3.73 -3.21
N SER A 89 2.24 4.65 -2.80
CA SER A 89 1.15 5.16 -3.63
C SER A 89 1.46 6.62 -3.97
N ALA A 90 1.45 6.94 -5.26
CA ALA A 90 1.76 8.27 -5.80
C ALA A 90 0.56 8.79 -6.59
N ASP A 91 0.34 10.10 -6.55
CA ASP A 91 -0.62 10.81 -7.37
C ASP A 91 0.11 11.56 -8.50
N ALA A 92 -0.41 11.48 -9.72
CA ALA A 92 0.22 12.10 -10.87
C ALA A 92 0.15 13.63 -10.86
N ALA A 93 -0.87 14.22 -10.25
CA ALA A 93 -0.99 15.68 -10.10
C ALA A 93 -0.07 16.20 -8.99
N GLU A 94 0.12 15.43 -7.92
CA GLU A 94 1.01 15.80 -6.81
C GLU A 94 2.46 15.45 -7.14
N GLU A 95 2.88 14.19 -7.05
CA GLU A 95 4.25 13.74 -7.27
C GLU A 95 4.72 13.85 -8.73
N GLY A 96 3.80 13.95 -9.68
CA GLY A 96 4.13 14.14 -11.09
C GLY A 96 4.24 15.60 -11.54
N ILE A 97 3.75 16.57 -10.76
CA ILE A 97 3.76 18.00 -11.12
C ILE A 97 4.23 18.87 -9.96
N GLU A 98 3.43 18.99 -8.89
CA GLU A 98 3.74 19.89 -7.77
C GLU A 98 5.04 19.50 -7.03
N TYR A 99 5.20 18.20 -6.78
CA TYR A 99 6.32 17.62 -6.03
C TYR A 99 7.28 16.82 -6.91
N LEU A 100 7.34 17.11 -8.21
CA LEU A 100 8.17 16.37 -9.16
C LEU A 100 9.64 16.24 -8.70
N SER A 101 10.24 17.34 -8.24
CA SER A 101 11.63 17.33 -7.77
C SER A 101 11.86 16.46 -6.52
N VAL A 102 10.84 16.28 -5.68
CA VAL A 102 10.89 15.38 -4.52
C VAL A 102 10.80 13.93 -5.00
N MET A 103 9.90 13.65 -5.94
CA MET A 103 9.74 12.31 -6.52
C MET A 103 11.01 11.85 -7.26
N GLU A 104 11.66 12.73 -8.02
CA GLU A 104 12.94 12.43 -8.68
C GLU A 104 14.02 12.03 -7.66
N LYS A 105 14.14 12.77 -6.55
CA LYS A 105 15.08 12.42 -5.48
C LYS A 105 14.76 11.05 -4.88
N LEU A 106 13.48 10.78 -4.57
CA LEU A 106 13.06 9.49 -4.03
C LEU A 106 13.39 8.33 -4.97
N ILE A 107 13.13 8.49 -6.28
CA ILE A 107 13.48 7.47 -7.28
C ILE A 107 14.99 7.23 -7.32
N VAL A 108 15.81 8.28 -7.28
CA VAL A 108 17.28 8.14 -7.24
C VAL A 108 17.72 7.42 -5.97
N MET A 109 17.17 7.79 -4.82
CA MET A 109 17.50 7.17 -3.54
C MET A 109 17.07 5.70 -3.48
N TRP A 110 15.86 5.37 -3.91
CA TRP A 110 15.37 3.97 -3.98
C TRP A 110 16.16 3.13 -4.98
N LYS A 111 16.58 3.70 -6.12
CA LYS A 111 17.50 3.03 -7.05
C LYS A 111 18.89 2.75 -6.46
N GLY A 112 19.26 3.40 -5.35
CA GLY A 112 20.47 3.11 -4.61
C GLY A 112 20.37 1.94 -3.63
N GLN A 113 19.17 1.39 -3.39
CA GLN A 113 18.96 0.24 -2.48
C GLN A 113 18.99 -1.10 -3.23
N GLU A 114 19.42 -2.20 -2.59
CA GLU A 114 19.29 -3.52 -3.20
C GLU A 114 17.80 -3.89 -3.39
N GLY A 115 17.40 -4.38 -4.57
CA GLY A 115 15.98 -4.64 -4.90
C GLY A 115 15.17 -3.42 -5.36
N THR A 116 15.83 -2.25 -5.44
CA THR A 116 15.43 -0.94 -5.99
C THR A 116 13.95 -0.60 -6.18
N LEU A 117 13.37 -0.95 -7.32
CA LEU A 117 12.02 -0.55 -7.72
C LEU A 117 11.42 -1.67 -8.57
N ARG A 118 10.25 -2.15 -8.15
CA ARG A 118 9.58 -3.28 -8.77
C ARG A 118 8.12 -2.95 -9.03
N SER A 119 7.50 -3.70 -9.94
CA SER A 119 6.07 -3.63 -10.14
C SER A 119 5.33 -4.43 -9.07
N LEU A 120 4.07 -4.09 -8.80
CA LEU A 120 3.18 -4.95 -8.00
C LEU A 120 3.02 -6.35 -8.61
N GLY A 121 3.25 -6.48 -9.92
CA GLY A 121 3.25 -7.77 -10.61
C GLY A 121 4.39 -8.68 -10.18
N ASP A 122 5.56 -8.11 -9.93
CA ASP A 122 6.72 -8.87 -9.47
C ASP A 122 6.49 -9.40 -8.06
N ILE A 123 5.98 -8.55 -7.16
CA ILE A 123 5.59 -8.98 -5.80
C ILE A 123 4.56 -10.10 -5.90
N ARG A 124 3.52 -9.92 -6.72
CA ARG A 124 2.46 -10.93 -6.90
C ARG A 124 2.98 -12.27 -7.42
N ALA A 125 3.96 -12.26 -8.32
CA ALA A 125 4.53 -13.47 -8.91
C ALA A 125 5.35 -14.28 -7.90
N GLU A 126 5.87 -13.64 -6.85
CA GLU A 126 6.66 -14.27 -5.78
C GLU A 126 5.80 -14.79 -4.62
N LEU A 127 4.52 -14.40 -4.54
CA LEU A 127 3.63 -14.87 -3.48
C LEU A 127 3.29 -16.35 -3.66
N ASP A 128 3.54 -17.12 -2.60
CA ASP A 128 2.91 -18.41 -2.40
C ASP A 128 1.48 -18.22 -1.89
N LEU A 129 0.51 -18.36 -2.79
CA LEU A 129 -0.90 -18.19 -2.49
C LEU A 129 -1.46 -19.29 -1.58
N GLU A 130 -0.82 -20.46 -1.52
CA GLU A 130 -1.31 -21.57 -0.71
C GLU A 130 -1.00 -21.36 0.78
N THR A 131 0.01 -20.53 1.08
CA THR A 131 0.43 -20.21 2.45
C THR A 131 0.04 -18.80 2.90
N LEU A 132 -0.58 -18.02 2.01
CA LEU A 132 -0.95 -16.63 2.29
C LEU A 132 -2.01 -16.55 3.41
N PRO A 133 -1.79 -15.76 4.47
CA PRO A 133 -2.73 -15.69 5.59
C PRO A 133 -4.00 -14.92 5.19
N VAL A 134 -5.11 -15.29 5.82
CA VAL A 134 -6.33 -14.48 5.79
C VAL A 134 -6.27 -13.45 6.91
N HIS A 135 -6.55 -12.19 6.59
CA HIS A 135 -6.70 -11.13 7.58
C HIS A 135 -8.01 -10.40 7.39
N GLN A 136 -8.57 -9.93 8.51
CA GLN A 136 -9.66 -8.97 8.48
C GLN A 136 -9.17 -7.64 7.90
N VAL A 137 -10.04 -6.97 7.17
CA VAL A 137 -9.93 -5.57 6.81
C VAL A 137 -10.67 -4.77 7.87
N GLY A 138 -9.93 -3.96 8.62
CA GLY A 138 -10.45 -3.00 9.58
C GLY A 138 -10.32 -1.57 9.07
N TRP A 139 -10.63 -0.61 9.94
CA TRP A 139 -10.46 0.82 9.68
C TRP A 139 -9.46 1.40 10.67
N ALA A 140 -8.47 2.12 10.16
CA ALA A 140 -7.42 2.72 10.98
C ALA A 140 -7.24 4.18 10.63
N GLN A 141 -6.91 4.99 11.64
CA GLN A 141 -6.38 6.32 11.41
C GLN A 141 -4.89 6.20 11.09
N VAL A 142 -4.43 6.95 10.10
CA VAL A 142 -3.02 7.05 9.74
C VAL A 142 -2.54 8.49 9.93
N PRO A 143 -1.29 8.72 10.37
CA PRO A 143 -0.74 10.07 10.51
C PRO A 143 -0.87 10.85 9.21
N GLY A 144 -1.28 12.13 9.33
CA GLY A 144 -1.44 13.02 8.18
C GLY A 144 -2.74 12.83 7.38
N ARG A 145 -3.66 11.94 7.80
CA ARG A 145 -5.03 11.87 7.26
C ARG A 145 -6.08 12.18 8.32
N GLN A 146 -7.16 12.81 7.87
CA GLN A 146 -8.36 13.05 8.69
C GLN A 146 -9.29 11.84 8.67
N GLU A 147 -9.46 11.22 7.49
CA GLU A 147 -10.32 10.07 7.33
C GLU A 147 -9.63 8.78 7.78
N HIS A 148 -10.44 7.84 8.29
CA HIS A 148 -9.98 6.47 8.47
C HIS A 148 -9.83 5.81 7.10
N VAL A 149 -8.82 4.95 6.99
CA VAL A 149 -8.53 4.16 5.79
C VAL A 149 -8.69 2.69 6.11
N ALA A 150 -9.07 1.90 5.11
CA ALA A 150 -9.10 0.46 5.28
C ALA A 150 -7.67 -0.06 5.50
N ALA A 151 -7.51 -0.97 6.45
CA ALA A 151 -6.21 -1.47 6.87
C ALA A 151 -6.24 -2.96 7.21
N GLN A 152 -5.12 -3.63 6.96
CA GLN A 152 -4.84 -4.98 7.42
C GLN A 152 -4.97 -5.04 8.95
N SER A 153 -5.85 -5.89 9.44
CA SER A 153 -6.19 -6.02 10.86
C SER A 153 -5.85 -7.42 11.36
N LEU A 154 -6.65 -7.95 12.29
CA LEU A 154 -6.45 -9.24 12.92
C LEU A 154 -6.35 -10.36 11.90
N ARG A 155 -5.40 -11.27 12.13
CA ARG A 155 -5.35 -12.54 11.39
C ARG A 155 -6.59 -13.35 11.74
N VAL A 156 -7.19 -13.95 10.74
CA VAL A 156 -8.30 -14.87 10.93
C VAL A 156 -7.69 -16.24 11.21
N GLU A 157 -7.91 -16.76 12.41
CA GLU A 157 -7.57 -18.14 12.74
C GLU A 157 -8.60 -19.07 12.12
N GLY A 158 -8.13 -20.11 11.43
CA GLY A 158 -8.94 -21.16 10.81
C GLY A 158 -9.00 -22.41 11.68
#